data_AF-A0A6A4GC59-F1
#
_entry.id   AF-A0A6A4GC59-F1
#
_cell.length_a   1.000
_cell.length_b   1.000
_cell.length_c   1.000
_cell.angle_alpha   90.00
_cell.angle_beta   90.00
_cell.angle_gamma   90.00
#
_symmetry.space_group_name_H-M   'P 1'
#
loop_
_entity.id
_entity.type
_entity.pdbx_description
1 polymer ?
#
loop_
_entity_poly.entity_id
_entity_poly.type
_entity_poly.pdbx_seq_one_letter_code
_entity_poly.pdbx_strand_id
1 'polypeptide(L)'
;MERLKRKTAESGSESAKDDDEDDDEDSSEEDRPDHSNLKRKPAHRKALVERLLRWRRMEHENDPLRAVYPEHCIVTEGNIGKICGVHPINLTSSMDIAEAVQERVDGDFGRHWAPKIFEVIKDFDTQFPVRVNKKRSSNSKRPKV
;
A
#
# COMPACT_ATOMS: atom_id res chain seq x y z
N MET A 1 -39.23 34.97 -45.86
CA MET A 1 -40.14 34.34 -44.88
C MET A 1 -39.81 32.86 -44.85
N GLU A 2 -39.19 32.34 -43.79
CA GLU A 2 -39.61 31.08 -43.14
C GLU A 2 -38.73 30.76 -41.95
N ARG A 3 -39.38 30.39 -40.85
CA ARG A 3 -38.81 30.14 -39.52
C ARG A 3 -38.78 28.64 -39.30
N LEU A 4 -37.60 28.06 -39.05
CA LEU A 4 -37.49 26.71 -38.51
C LEU A 4 -37.44 26.79 -36.98
N LYS A 5 -38.61 26.70 -36.35
CA LYS A 5 -38.77 26.36 -34.93
C LYS A 5 -39.03 24.86 -34.85
N ARG A 6 -38.15 24.09 -34.20
CA ARG A 6 -38.50 22.77 -33.67
C ARG A 6 -38.46 22.86 -32.15
N LYS A 7 -39.64 22.80 -31.55
CA LYS A 7 -39.88 22.71 -30.11
C LYS A 7 -40.59 21.38 -29.89
N THR A 8 -39.88 20.43 -29.31
CA THR A 8 -40.41 19.14 -28.86
C THR A 8 -40.67 19.27 -27.37
N ALA A 9 -41.93 19.11 -26.98
CA ALA A 9 -42.36 18.97 -25.60
C ALA A 9 -43.55 18.01 -25.61
N GLU A 10 -43.38 16.82 -25.04
CA GLU A 10 -44.32 16.19 -24.10
C GLU A 10 -43.87 14.76 -23.71
N SER A 11 -44.52 14.26 -22.65
CA SER A 11 -44.36 12.98 -21.96
C SER A 11 -43.27 13.01 -20.89
N GLY A 12 -43.55 13.13 -19.59
CA GLY A 12 -44.67 12.57 -18.84
C GLY A 12 -44.32 11.15 -18.40
N SER A 13 -43.82 11.00 -17.17
CA SER A 13 -44.04 9.82 -16.33
C SER A 13 -43.51 10.08 -14.92
N GLU A 14 -44.45 10.25 -14.01
CA GLU A 14 -44.33 9.95 -12.60
C GLU A 14 -43.97 8.46 -12.39
N SER A 15 -42.95 8.17 -11.58
CA SER A 15 -42.78 6.87 -10.95
C SER A 15 -42.23 7.09 -9.55
N ALA A 16 -43.02 6.62 -8.59
CA ALA A 16 -42.73 6.63 -7.18
C ALA A 16 -41.80 5.47 -6.81
N LYS A 17 -41.10 5.69 -5.68
CA LYS A 17 -40.93 4.75 -4.56
C LYS A 17 -39.87 3.63 -4.63
N ASP A 18 -39.29 3.46 -3.45
CA ASP A 18 -38.71 2.24 -2.86
C ASP A 18 -37.35 1.83 -3.48
N ASP A 19 -36.35 1.36 -2.76
CA ASP A 19 -36.21 0.94 -1.36
C ASP A 19 -34.69 0.99 -1.05
N ASP A 20 -34.38 1.09 0.24
CA ASP A 20 -33.16 0.62 0.91
C ASP A 20 -32.18 -0.25 0.09
N GLU A 21 -30.92 0.16 0.11
CA GLU A 21 -29.81 -0.72 0.45
C GLU A 21 -28.63 0.17 0.86
N ASP A 22 -28.63 0.56 2.15
CA ASP A 22 -27.40 0.89 2.88
C ASP A 22 -26.51 -0.36 2.83
N ASP A 23 -25.66 -0.43 1.81
CA ASP A 23 -24.51 -1.32 1.76
C ASP A 23 -23.48 -0.78 2.76
N ASP A 24 -23.78 -0.99 4.04
CA ASP A 24 -22.78 -0.99 5.11
C ASP A 24 -21.79 -2.11 4.76
N GLU A 25 -20.82 -1.79 3.90
CA GLU A 25 -19.57 -2.52 3.77
C GLU A 25 -18.94 -2.51 5.18
N ASP A 26 -19.28 -3.53 5.95
CA ASP A 26 -18.56 -4.00 7.12
C ASP A 26 -17.16 -4.38 6.65
N SER A 27 -16.34 -3.34 6.47
CA SER A 27 -14.90 -3.42 6.41
C SER A 27 -14.48 -3.92 7.78
N SER A 28 -14.63 -5.22 7.95
CA SER A 28 -13.90 -6.04 8.89
C SER A 28 -12.43 -5.89 8.52
N GLU A 29 -11.87 -4.73 8.87
CA GLU A 29 -10.49 -4.60 9.30
C GLU A 29 -10.37 -5.54 10.50
N GLU A 30 -10.27 -6.84 10.20
CA GLU A 30 -9.86 -7.86 11.13
C GLU A 30 -8.67 -7.26 11.87
N ASP A 31 -8.79 -7.22 13.19
CA ASP A 31 -7.84 -6.66 14.16
C ASP A 31 -6.47 -7.31 13.94
N ARG A 32 -5.77 -6.87 12.88
CA ARG A 32 -4.46 -7.35 12.50
C ARG A 32 -3.58 -6.91 13.64
N PRO A 33 -2.87 -7.85 14.31
CA PRO A 33 -2.09 -7.51 15.47
C PRO A 33 -1.13 -6.37 15.12
N ASP A 34 -1.35 -5.21 15.70
CA ASP A 34 -0.54 -4.03 15.40
C ASP A 34 0.89 -4.29 15.87
N HIS A 35 1.79 -4.40 14.89
CA HIS A 35 3.21 -4.55 15.12
C HIS A 35 3.97 -3.28 14.70
N SER A 36 3.32 -2.11 14.71
CA SER A 36 3.90 -0.79 14.39
C SER A 36 5.14 -0.47 15.23
N ASN A 37 5.20 -0.99 16.46
CA ASN A 37 6.35 -0.83 17.35
C ASN A 37 7.54 -1.73 16.96
N LEU A 38 7.32 -2.81 16.19
CA LEU A 38 8.40 -3.64 15.69
C LEU A 38 9.11 -2.92 14.55
N LYS A 39 10.44 -2.97 14.59
CA LYS A 39 11.30 -2.40 13.55
C LYS A 39 12.20 -3.47 12.98
N ARG A 40 12.53 -3.34 11.69
CA ARG A 40 13.53 -4.17 11.03
C ARG A 40 14.88 -3.99 11.73
N LYS A 41 15.66 -5.07 11.86
CA LYS A 41 17.02 -5.02 12.43
C LYS A 41 17.89 -4.02 11.66
N PRO A 42 18.73 -3.19 12.30
CA PRO A 42 19.53 -2.17 11.62
C PRO A 42 20.38 -2.69 10.46
N ALA A 43 20.99 -3.88 10.61
CA ALA A 43 21.78 -4.51 9.54
C ALA A 43 20.93 -4.88 8.32
N HIS A 44 19.75 -5.46 8.53
CA HIS A 44 18.81 -5.81 7.45
C HIS A 44 18.24 -4.57 6.78
N ARG A 45 17.96 -3.51 7.56
CA ARG A 45 17.53 -2.22 7.03
C ARG A 45 18.58 -1.63 6.09
N LYS A 46 19.86 -1.59 6.51
CA LYS A 46 20.94 -1.06 5.66
C LYS A 46 21.07 -1.85 4.35
N ALA A 47 21.07 -3.18 4.44
CA ALA A 47 21.15 -4.05 3.27
C ALA A 47 19.95 -3.87 2.32
N LEU A 48 18.74 -3.71 2.87
CA LEU A 48 17.54 -3.47 2.05
C LEU A 48 17.58 -2.08 1.39
N VAL A 49 18.04 -1.04 2.09
CA VAL A 49 18.23 0.30 1.51
C VAL A 49 19.16 0.22 0.29
N GLU A 50 20.32 -0.43 0.43
CA GLU A 50 21.27 -0.60 -0.67
C GLU A 50 20.65 -1.39 -1.85
N ARG A 51 19.85 -2.43 -1.55
CA ARG A 51 19.14 -3.20 -2.58
C ARG A 51 18.09 -2.35 -3.32
N LEU A 52 17.29 -1.57 -2.60
CA LEU A 52 16.27 -0.71 -3.21
C LEU A 52 16.88 0.47 -3.99
N LEU A 53 17.99 1.04 -3.53
CA LEU A 53 18.73 2.05 -4.29
C LEU A 53 19.27 1.48 -5.60
N ARG A 54 19.84 0.26 -5.57
CA ARG A 54 20.29 -0.43 -6.78
C ARG A 54 19.12 -0.74 -7.71
N TRP A 55 18.01 -1.26 -7.17
CA TRP A 55 16.81 -1.53 -7.95
C TRP A 55 16.28 -0.27 -8.63
N ARG A 56 16.13 0.85 -7.90
CA ARG A 56 15.68 2.14 -8.44
C ARG A 56 16.54 2.59 -9.61
N ARG A 57 17.87 2.49 -9.48
CA ARG A 57 18.81 2.84 -10.56
C ARG A 57 18.59 1.96 -11.79
N MET A 58 18.51 0.64 -11.61
CA MET A 58 18.27 -0.28 -12.73
C MET A 58 16.93 -0.02 -13.41
N GLU A 59 15.88 0.26 -12.63
CA GLU A 59 14.55 0.58 -13.17
C GLU A 59 14.59 1.87 -14.00
N HIS A 60 15.24 2.91 -13.49
CA HIS A 60 15.43 4.18 -14.20
C HIS A 60 16.31 4.04 -15.45
N GLU A 61 17.41 3.30 -15.38
CA GLU A 61 18.30 3.07 -16.52
C GLU A 61 17.57 2.36 -17.68
N ASN A 62 16.61 1.49 -17.37
CA ASN A 62 15.80 0.78 -18.35
C ASN A 62 14.57 1.57 -18.84
N ASP A 63 14.25 2.71 -18.23
CA ASP A 63 13.10 3.52 -18.62
C ASP A 63 13.39 4.33 -19.91
N PRO A 64 12.54 4.26 -20.95
CA PRO A 64 12.73 5.05 -22.17
C PRO A 64 12.68 6.57 -21.94
N LEU A 65 12.01 7.03 -20.88
CA LEU A 65 11.86 8.42 -20.47
C LEU A 65 12.88 8.85 -19.41
N ARG A 66 13.92 8.06 -19.14
CA ARG A 66 14.96 8.37 -18.15
C ARG A 66 15.66 9.73 -18.34
N ALA A 67 15.63 10.27 -19.56
CA ALA A 67 16.17 11.59 -19.88
C ALA A 67 15.25 12.74 -19.46
N VAL A 68 13.96 12.46 -19.25
CA VAL A 68 12.92 13.45 -18.93
C VAL A 68 12.78 13.65 -17.43
N TYR A 69 13.00 12.60 -16.63
CA TYR A 69 12.82 12.66 -15.20
C TYR A 69 13.98 11.98 -14.44
N PRO A 70 14.36 12.46 -13.25
CA PRO A 70 15.43 11.88 -12.44
C PRO A 70 14.98 10.65 -11.63
N GLU A 71 15.92 9.80 -11.20
CA GLU A 71 15.65 8.56 -10.44
C GLU A 71 14.69 8.74 -9.25
N HIS A 72 14.77 9.86 -8.54
CA HIS A 72 13.98 10.11 -7.33
C HIS A 72 12.48 10.30 -7.61
N CYS A 73 12.06 10.47 -8.86
CA CYS A 73 10.65 10.47 -9.26
C CYS A 73 10.04 9.06 -9.22
N ILE A 74 10.85 7.99 -9.22
CA ILE A 74 10.37 6.62 -8.97
C ILE A 74 10.06 6.47 -7.48
N VAL A 75 11.09 6.70 -6.65
CA VAL A 75 10.98 6.69 -5.19
C VAL A 75 12.14 7.48 -4.58
N THR A 76 11.82 8.35 -3.61
CA THR A 76 12.81 9.16 -2.91
C THR A 76 13.61 8.34 -1.91
N GLU A 77 14.81 8.78 -1.56
CA GLU A 77 15.62 8.10 -0.53
C GLU A 77 14.97 8.13 0.84
N GLY A 78 14.25 9.21 1.17
CA GLY A 78 13.45 9.31 2.39
C GLY A 78 12.36 8.23 2.44
N ASN A 79 11.66 8.01 1.33
CA ASN A 79 10.64 6.97 1.21
C ASN A 79 11.24 5.56 1.30
N ILE A 80 12.39 5.31 0.65
CA ILE A 80 13.15 4.05 0.83
C ILE A 80 13.47 3.83 2.31
N GLY A 81 13.94 4.87 3.01
CA GLY A 81 14.23 4.80 4.44
C GLY A 81 13.02 4.45 5.30
N LYS A 82 11.85 5.03 5.02
CA LYS A 82 10.58 4.70 5.68
C LYS A 82 10.20 3.24 5.47
N ILE A 83 10.15 2.79 4.21
CA ILE A 83 9.82 1.42 3.83
C ILE A 83 10.75 0.40 4.51
N CYS A 84 12.06 0.65 4.49
CA CYS A 84 13.04 -0.24 5.11
C CYS A 84 12.95 -0.26 6.65
N GLY A 85 12.31 0.74 7.26
CA GLY A 85 12.05 0.80 8.69
C GLY A 85 10.91 -0.12 9.12
N VAL A 86 9.96 -0.38 8.22
CA VAL A 86 8.78 -1.21 8.48
C VAL A 86 9.20 -2.67 8.70
N HIS A 87 8.61 -3.28 9.72
CA HIS A 87 8.83 -4.68 10.01
C HIS A 87 8.15 -5.57 8.96
N PRO A 88 8.78 -6.65 8.47
CA PRO A 88 8.21 -7.51 7.42
C PRO A 88 6.79 -8.02 7.68
N ILE A 89 6.42 -8.23 8.95
CA ILE A 89 5.07 -8.68 9.32
C ILE A 89 3.96 -7.67 8.95
N ASN A 90 4.32 -6.39 8.81
CA ASN A 90 3.41 -5.31 8.44
C ASN A 90 3.46 -5.01 6.94
N LEU A 91 4.23 -5.78 6.15
CA LEU A 91 4.32 -5.65 4.70
C LEU A 91 3.79 -6.94 4.08
N THR A 92 2.47 -7.05 4.09
CA THR A 92 1.68 -8.15 3.54
C THR A 92 1.23 -7.91 2.10
N SER A 93 1.12 -6.64 1.69
CA SER A 93 0.64 -6.23 0.38
C SER A 93 1.42 -5.04 -0.18
N SER A 94 1.22 -4.74 -1.46
CA SER A 94 1.75 -3.51 -2.08
C SER A 94 1.08 -2.25 -1.55
N MET A 95 -0.14 -2.32 -1.01
CA MET A 95 -0.82 -1.16 -0.41
C MET A 95 -0.05 -0.68 0.83
N ASP A 96 0.46 -1.62 1.62
CA ASP A 96 1.25 -1.35 2.82
C ASP A 96 2.53 -0.53 2.49
N ILE A 97 3.06 -0.68 1.27
CA ILE A 97 4.19 0.13 0.77
C ILE A 97 3.77 1.58 0.53
N ALA A 98 2.62 1.80 -0.13
CA ALA A 98 2.10 3.14 -0.39
C ALA A 98 1.74 3.85 0.93
N GLU A 99 1.10 3.13 1.86
CA GLU A 99 0.77 3.63 3.20
C GLU A 99 2.03 4.01 3.99
N ALA A 100 3.06 3.16 3.97
CA ALA A 100 4.33 3.43 4.68
C ALA A 100 5.01 4.73 4.23
N VAL A 101 4.79 5.16 2.99
CA VAL A 101 5.34 6.42 2.46
C VAL A 101 4.34 7.56 2.42
N GLN A 102 3.09 7.33 2.82
CA GLN A 102 1.97 8.27 2.77
C GLN A 102 1.63 8.72 1.34
N GLU A 103 1.78 7.82 0.37
CA GLU A 103 1.37 8.03 -1.02
C GLU A 103 -0.03 7.46 -1.24
N ARG A 104 -0.76 8.02 -2.22
CA ARG A 104 -2.10 7.53 -2.56
C ARG A 104 -2.00 6.13 -3.17
N VAL A 105 -2.75 5.17 -2.62
CA VAL A 105 -2.81 3.78 -3.11
C VAL A 105 -3.30 3.73 -4.57
N ASP A 106 -4.26 4.59 -4.92
CA ASP A 106 -4.81 4.72 -6.27
C ASP A 106 -4.01 5.66 -7.18
N GLY A 107 -2.92 6.26 -6.68
CA GLY A 107 -2.05 7.15 -7.45
C GLY A 107 -1.02 6.40 -8.31
N ASP A 108 -0.28 7.16 -9.12
CA ASP A 108 0.74 6.60 -10.02
C ASP A 108 1.77 5.75 -9.27
N PHE A 109 2.20 6.21 -8.09
CA PHE A 109 3.12 5.46 -7.24
C PHE A 109 2.53 4.12 -6.77
N GLY A 110 1.31 4.14 -6.21
CA GLY A 110 0.65 2.95 -5.69
C GLY A 110 0.35 1.92 -6.77
N ARG A 111 0.02 2.37 -8.00
CA ARG A 111 -0.28 1.48 -9.14
C ARG A 111 0.97 0.92 -9.81
N HIS A 112 2.04 1.70 -9.96
CA HIS A 112 3.19 1.31 -10.80
C HIS A 112 4.40 0.86 -9.98
N TRP A 113 4.69 1.55 -8.89
CA TRP A 113 5.95 1.38 -8.16
C TRP A 113 5.79 0.52 -6.91
N ALA A 114 4.71 0.71 -6.15
CA ALA A 114 4.48 -0.03 -4.92
C ALA A 114 4.48 -1.58 -5.11
N PRO A 115 3.86 -2.15 -6.17
CA PRO A 115 3.91 -3.60 -6.41
C PRO A 115 5.32 -4.12 -6.71
N LYS A 116 6.11 -3.37 -7.51
CA LYS A 116 7.48 -3.75 -7.83
C LYS A 116 8.38 -3.71 -6.60
N ILE A 117 8.25 -2.66 -5.78
CA ILE A 117 8.98 -2.53 -4.53
C ILE A 117 8.62 -3.66 -3.57
N PHE A 118 7.33 -4.01 -3.48
CA PHE A 118 6.86 -5.11 -2.64
C PHE A 118 7.53 -6.44 -3.02
N GLU A 119 7.62 -6.78 -4.31
CA GLU A 119 8.29 -8.01 -4.75
C GLU A 119 9.79 -8.00 -4.40
N VAL A 120 10.50 -6.86 -4.54
CA VAL A 120 11.91 -6.76 -4.13
C VAL A 120 12.09 -7.01 -2.63
N ILE A 121 11.16 -6.53 -1.81
CA ILE A 121 11.18 -6.72 -0.34
C ILE A 121 10.86 -8.16 0.02
N LYS A 122 9.84 -8.74 -0.61
CA LYS A 122 9.45 -10.14 -0.43
C LYS A 122 10.62 -11.07 -0.76
N ASP A 123 11.29 -10.86 -1.90
CA ASP A 123 12.50 -11.59 -2.29
C ASP A 123 13.66 -11.39 -1.30
N PHE A 124 13.79 -10.22 -0.70
CA PHE A 124 14.75 -9.98 0.36
C PHE A 124 14.39 -10.74 1.64
N ASP A 125 13.13 -10.73 2.05
CA ASP A 125 12.67 -11.31 3.31
C ASP A 125 12.67 -12.85 3.27
N THR A 126 12.60 -13.48 2.09
CA THR A 126 12.88 -14.93 1.95
C THR A 126 14.31 -15.31 2.33
N GLN A 127 15.28 -14.41 2.13
CA GLN A 127 16.69 -14.63 2.49
C GLN A 127 16.95 -14.38 3.97
N PHE A 128 16.08 -13.62 4.65
CA PHE A 128 16.21 -13.23 6.04
C PHE A 128 14.90 -13.43 6.83
N PRO A 129 14.44 -14.68 6.99
CA PRO A 129 13.14 -14.95 7.57
C PRO A 129 13.05 -14.42 9.01
N VAL A 130 11.99 -13.66 9.27
CA VAL A 130 11.73 -13.12 10.61
C VAL A 130 11.07 -14.19 11.48
N ARG A 131 11.73 -14.57 12.56
CA ARG A 131 11.14 -15.43 13.59
C ARG A 131 10.33 -14.57 14.56
N VAL A 132 9.01 -14.66 14.49
CA VAL A 132 8.13 -14.14 15.53
C VAL A 132 8.01 -15.19 16.64
N ASN A 133 8.66 -14.93 17.78
CA ASN A 133 8.48 -15.76 18.96
C ASN A 133 7.08 -15.47 19.54
N LYS A 134 6.13 -16.37 19.29
CA LYS A 134 4.81 -16.36 19.94
C LYS A 134 5.03 -16.61 21.44
N LYS A 135 5.11 -15.55 22.25
CA LYS A 135 5.16 -15.69 23.71
C LYS A 135 3.89 -16.40 24.14
N ARG A 136 4.02 -17.65 24.62
CA ARG A 136 2.92 -18.35 25.28
C ARG A 136 2.50 -17.50 26.48
N SER A 137 1.27 -17.00 26.47
CA SER A 137 0.67 -16.31 27.61
C SER A 137 0.56 -17.31 28.77
N SER A 138 1.57 -17.34 29.64
CA SER A 138 1.52 -18.13 30.86
C SER A 138 0.61 -17.42 31.86
N ASN A 139 -0.71 -17.57 31.69
CA ASN A 139 -1.69 -17.19 32.70
C ASN A 139 -1.68 -18.27 33.81
N SER A 140 -0.60 -18.30 34.59
CA SER A 140 -0.48 -19.14 35.78
C SER A 140 -1.26 -18.49 36.92
N LYS A 141 -2.55 -18.85 37.04
CA LYS A 141 -3.33 -18.68 38.28
C LYS A 141 -2.51 -19.20 39.46
N ARG A 142 -2.00 -18.30 40.31
CA ARG A 142 -1.51 -18.66 41.64
C ARG A 142 -2.71 -18.86 42.57
N PRO A 143 -2.95 -20.05 43.14
CA PRO A 143 -3.88 -20.17 44.25
C PRO A 143 -3.30 -19.47 45.48
N LYS A 144 -4.11 -18.63 46.13
CA LYS A 144 -3.79 -18.05 47.44
C LYS A 144 -3.86 -19.17 48.48
N VAL A 145 -2.78 -19.31 49.26
CA VAL A 145 -2.72 -20.10 50.49
C VAL A 145 -3.17 -19.23 51.63
#